data_AF-A0A0B7JYV2-F1
#
_entry.id   AF-A0A0B7JYV2-F1
#
_cell.length_a   1.000
_cell.length_b   1.000
_cell.length_c   1.000
_cell.angle_alpha   90.00
_cell.angle_beta   90.00
_cell.angle_gamma   90.00
#
_symmetry.space_group_name_H-M   'P 1'
#
loop_
_entity.id
_entity.type
_entity.pdbx_description
1 polymer ?
#
loop_
_entity_poly.entity_id
_entity_poly.type
_entity_poly.pdbx_seq_one_letter_code
_entity_poly.pdbx_strand_id
1 'polypeptide(L)' 'MKCHKRCHTKPTQCTEAGCEARFATSRDMRRHLVTSHQKESVSVSCPICGTHFSRADNLQRHIRRYHKTGS' A
#
# COMPACT_ATOMS: atom_id res chain seq x y z
N MET A 1 -23.97 -0.31 -27.85
CA MET A 1 -23.02 -1.19 -27.14
C MET A 1 -21.59 -0.96 -27.66
N LYS A 2 -20.88 0.06 -27.16
CA LYS A 2 -19.47 0.31 -27.52
C LYS A 2 -18.62 0.05 -26.28
N CYS A 3 -17.97 -1.11 -26.32
CA CYS A 3 -17.06 -1.71 -25.36
C CYS A 3 -16.47 -0.74 -24.30
N HIS A 4 -16.94 -0.88 -23.06
CA HIS A 4 -16.37 -0.36 -21.81
C HIS A 4 -15.04 -1.08 -21.48
N LYS A 5 -14.13 -1.24 -22.46
CA LYS A 5 -12.88 -2.01 -22.32
C LYS A 5 -11.72 -1.37 -23.07
N ARG A 6 -11.58 -0.05 -23.01
CA ARG A 6 -10.29 0.58 -23.31
C ARG A 6 -9.58 0.89 -22.00
N CYS A 7 -8.53 0.11 -21.77
CA CYS A 7 -7.37 0.40 -20.94
C CYS A 7 -7.58 0.56 -19.43
N HIS A 8 -7.79 -0.57 -18.76
CA HIS A 8 -7.07 -0.82 -17.49
C HIS A 8 -5.60 -1.23 -17.77
N THR A 9 -4.93 -0.60 -18.73
CA THR A 9 -3.50 -0.85 -18.99
C THR A 9 -2.73 -0.13 -17.89
N LYS A 10 -2.68 -0.73 -16.72
CA LYS A 10 -1.75 -0.40 -15.66
C LYS A 10 -0.35 -0.69 -16.20
N PRO A 11 0.41 0.34 -16.64
CA PRO A 11 1.59 0.14 -17.48
C PRO A 11 2.74 -0.47 -16.69
N THR A 12 2.76 -0.26 -15.37
CA THR A 12 3.81 -0.77 -14.50
C THR A 12 3.40 -2.11 -13.91
N GLN A 13 4.03 -3.19 -14.36
CA GLN A 13 3.90 -4.53 -13.80
C GLN A 13 4.94 -4.75 -12.70
N CYS A 14 4.59 -5.58 -11.71
CA CYS A 14 5.54 -6.08 -10.73
C CYS A 14 6.71 -6.80 -11.42
N THR A 15 7.93 -6.58 -10.95
CA THR A 15 9.13 -7.20 -11.52
C THR A 15 9.43 -8.58 -10.93
N GLU A 16 8.68 -9.00 -9.91
CA GLU A 16 8.90 -10.27 -9.21
C GLU A 16 8.39 -11.46 -10.00
N ALA A 17 9.20 -12.51 -10.06
CA ALA A 17 8.85 -13.74 -10.75
C ALA A 17 7.62 -14.40 -10.12
N GLY A 18 6.60 -14.69 -10.94
CA GLY A 18 5.32 -15.25 -10.49
C GLY A 18 4.32 -14.22 -9.96
N CYS A 19 4.62 -12.91 -10.04
CA CYS A 19 3.68 -11.85 -9.70
C CYS A 19 3.08 -11.18 -10.93
N GLU A 20 1.75 -11.29 -11.09
CA GLU A 20 1.00 -10.65 -12.18
C GLU A 20 0.40 -9.30 -11.78
N ALA A 21 0.78 -8.77 -10.62
CA ALA A 21 0.24 -7.50 -10.12
C ALA A 21 0.65 -6.33 -11.03
N ARG A 22 -0.34 -5.53 -11.43
CA ARG A 22 -0.14 -4.32 -12.23
C ARG A 22 -0.60 -3.09 -11.45
N PHE A 23 0.07 -1.97 -11.69
CA PHE A 23 -0.13 -0.68 -11.02
C PHE A 23 -0.23 0.47 -12.02
N ALA A 24 -0.92 1.54 -11.62
CA ALA A 24 -1.04 2.75 -12.44
C ALA A 24 0.25 3.57 -12.42
N THR A 25 1.04 3.47 -11.34
CA THR A 25 2.29 4.22 -11.18
C THR A 25 3.43 3.33 -10.67
N SER A 26 4.67 3.72 -11.00
CA SER A 26 5.89 3.06 -10.51
C SER A 26 6.01 3.13 -8.98
N ARG A 27 5.52 4.21 -8.36
CA ARG A 27 5.47 4.36 -6.89
C ARG A 27 4.62 3.27 -6.24
N ASP A 28 3.46 2.99 -6.80
CA ASP A 28 2.55 1.97 -6.27
C ASP A 28 3.12 0.57 -6.46
N MET A 29 3.75 0.28 -7.60
CA MET A 29 4.45 -0.98 -7.87
C MET A 29 5.61 -1.19 -6.89
N ARG A 30 6.45 -0.17 -6.68
CA ARG A 30 7.56 -0.23 -5.72
C ARG A 30 7.07 -0.49 -4.29
N ARG A 31 5.96 0.15 -3.89
CA ARG A 31 5.36 -0.12 -2.58
C ARG A 31 4.90 -1.57 -2.47
N HIS A 32 4.25 -2.09 -3.50
CA HIS A 32 3.83 -3.49 -3.53
C HIS A 32 5.02 -4.46 -3.42
N LEU A 33 6.12 -4.21 -4.13
CA LEU A 33 7.36 -4.98 -3.99
C LEU A 33 7.80 -5.07 -2.53
N VAL A 34 7.87 -3.94 -1.84
CA VAL A 34 8.29 -3.88 -0.43
C VAL A 34 7.29 -4.57 0.50
N THR A 35 5.98 -4.40 0.28
CA THR A 35 4.97 -4.94 1.22
C THR A 35 4.60 -6.39 0.98
N SER A 36 4.78 -6.90 -0.23
CA SER A 36 4.29 -8.23 -0.64
C SER A 36 5.42 -9.20 -0.98
N HIS A 37 6.60 -8.69 -1.38
CA HIS A 37 7.72 -9.52 -1.82
C HIS A 37 8.96 -9.41 -0.92
N GLN A 38 9.18 -8.27 -0.24
CA GLN A 38 10.16 -8.22 0.85
C GLN A 38 9.61 -8.90 2.10
N LYS A 39 10.38 -9.87 2.63
CA LYS A 39 10.05 -10.59 3.87
C LYS A 39 10.17 -9.73 5.13
N GLU A 40 10.93 -8.64 5.05
CA GLU A 40 11.02 -7.62 6.10
C GLU A 40 9.76 -6.77 6.06
N SER A 41 8.65 -7.30 6.56
CA SER A 41 7.42 -6.53 6.73
C SER A 41 7.70 -5.43 7.74
N VAL A 42 8.01 -4.23 7.24
CA VAL A 42 8.19 -3.01 8.04
C VAL A 42 6.83 -2.62 8.61
N SER A 43 6.38 -3.38 9.60
CA SER A 43 5.21 -3.05 10.38
C SER A 43 5.56 -1.90 11.32
N VAL A 44 4.68 -0.91 11.37
CA VAL A 44 4.78 0.23 12.26
C VAL A 44 3.71 0.11 13.31
N SER A 45 4.11 0.13 14.58
CA SER A 45 3.20 0.07 15.70
C SER A 45 2.72 1.47 16.10
N CYS A 46 1.49 1.56 16.56
CA CYS A 46 0.98 2.77 17.17
C CYS A 46 1.63 2.98 18.54
N PRO A 47 2.26 4.14 18.80
CA PRO A 47 2.88 4.40 20.09
C PRO A 47 1.86 4.59 21.23
N ILE A 48 0.57 4.77 20.90
CA ILE A 48 -0.49 5.05 21.88
C ILE A 48 -1.21 3.76 22.30
N CYS A 49 -1.52 2.88 21.35
CA CYS A 49 -2.30 1.66 21.62
C CYS A 49 -1.60 0.35 21.23
N GLY A 50 -0.38 0.40 20.66
CA GLY A 50 0.36 -0.78 20.23
C GLY A 50 -0.18 -1.49 18.98
N THR A 51 -1.19 -0.94 18.30
CA THR A 51 -1.75 -1.56 17.08
C THR A 51 -0.73 -1.54 15.95
N HIS A 52 -0.53 -2.68 15.29
CA HIS A 52 0.43 -2.82 14.18
C HIS A 52 -0.22 -2.50 12.84
N PHE A 53 0.47 -1.74 12.01
CA PHE A 53 0.06 -1.40 10.66
C PHE A 53 1.17 -1.74 9.68
N SER A 54 0.83 -2.25 8.50
CA SER A 54 1.80 -2.51 7.43
C SER A 54 2.37 -1.24 6.78
N ARG A 55 1.83 -0.06 7.11
CA ARG A 55 2.18 1.22 6.47
C ARG A 55 2.05 2.42 7.42
N ALA A 56 2.98 3.36 7.32
CA ALA A 56 2.99 4.60 8.09
C ALA A 56 1.77 5.51 7.84
N ASP A 57 1.27 5.60 6.61
CA ASP A 57 0.09 6.43 6.30
C ASP A 57 -1.19 5.88 6.96
N ASN A 58 -1.31 4.55 7.07
CA ASN A 58 -2.40 3.91 7.79
C ASN A 58 -2.31 4.22 9.29
N LEU A 59 -1.12 4.12 9.87
CA LEU A 59 -0.89 4.49 11.27
C LEU A 59 -1.25 5.96 11.52
N GLN A 60 -0.80 6.89 10.67
CA GLN A 60 -1.11 8.31 10.81
C GLN A 60 -2.61 8.59 10.76
N ARG A 61 -3.32 7.95 9.82
CA ARG A 61 -4.78 8.04 9.74
C ARG A 61 -5.45 7.44 10.99
N HIS A 62 -4.93 6.33 11.50
CA HIS A 62 -5.42 5.72 12.73
C HIS A 62 -5.24 6.64 13.93
N ILE A 63 -4.05 7.22 14.14
CA ILE A 63 -3.80 8.19 15.22
C ILE A 63 -4.77 9.37 15.11
N ARG A 64 -4.90 9.97 13.91
CA ARG A 64 -5.82 11.10 13.70
C ARG A 64 -7.29 10.75 13.98
N ARG A 65 -7.71 9.51 13.75
CA ARG A 65 -9.10 9.08 13.91
C ARG A 65 -9.42 8.62 15.33
N TYR A 66 -8.52 7.86 15.94
CA TYR A 66 -8.76 7.14 17.20
C TYR A 66 -8.01 7.75 18.39
N HIS A 67 -6.94 8.47 18.14
CA HIS A 67 -6.08 9.05 19.16
C HIS A 67 -5.86 10.53 18.91
N LYS A 68 -6.92 11.27 18.51
CA LYS A 68 -6.87 12.71 18.31
C LYS A 68 -6.12 13.35 19.47
N THR A 69 -4.84 13.64 19.27
CA THR A 69 -4.04 14.43 20.18
C THR A 69 -4.55 15.84 19.98
N GLY A 70 -5.57 16.18 20.77
CA GLY A 70 -6.07 17.54 20.88
C GLY A 70 -4.90 18.44 21.25
N SER A 71 -4.82 19.55 20.51
CA SER A 71 -4.03 20.73 20.86
C SER A 71 -4.41 21.25 22.24
#